data_AF-A0A7Y1UVH0-F1
#
_entry.id   AF-A0A7Y1UVH0-F1
#
_cell.length_a   1.000
_cell.length_b   1.000
_cell.length_c   1.000
_cell.angle_alpha   90.00
_cell.angle_beta   90.00
_cell.angle_gamma   90.00
#
_symmetry.space_group_name_H-M   'P 1'
#
loop_
_entity.id
_entity.type
_entity.pdbx_description
1 polymer ?
#
loop_
_entity_poly.entity_id
_entity_poly.type
_entity_poly.pdbx_seq_one_letter_code
_entity_poly.pdbx_strand_id
1 'polypeptide(L)'
;MKKSFKVLMSVATASAVLMSSCGGGRSVDAFCSTLENEQERILEQLETNQANAQDLSAQGNDLAAAFTSLAGVGVALGDLATYFKSLSAVAPAEIQDDVEVVAEEYDKQLDDAGSAASNPLGAIGSGIVSGFKTAGPLQRVDSFARENCGQGI
;
A
#
# COMPACT_ATOMS: atom_id res chain seq x y z
N MET A 1 -18.53 60.38 35.51
CA MET A 1 -18.78 59.73 34.20
C MET A 1 -19.02 58.25 34.48
N LYS A 2 -20.24 57.80 34.82
CA LYS A 2 -21.37 57.33 33.97
C LYS A 2 -21.02 56.27 32.90
N LYS A 3 -21.63 55.08 33.10
CA LYS A 3 -21.99 53.95 32.19
C LYS A 3 -20.94 52.83 32.10
N SER A 4 -21.11 51.63 32.67
CA SER A 4 -22.16 50.59 32.55
C SER A 4 -22.05 49.76 31.26
N PHE A 5 -22.34 48.44 31.41
CA PHE A 5 -22.59 47.40 30.39
C PHE A 5 -21.33 46.81 29.74
N LYS A 6 -21.16 45.48 29.57
CA LYS A 6 -22.14 44.40 29.41
C LYS A 6 -21.46 43.04 29.67
N VAL A 7 -22.03 42.24 30.58
CA VAL A 7 -21.86 40.78 30.62
C VAL A 7 -22.56 40.22 29.38
N LEU A 8 -21.87 39.49 28.52
CA LEU A 8 -22.51 38.69 27.46
C LEU A 8 -21.75 37.38 27.21
N MET A 9 -22.40 36.31 27.65
CA MET A 9 -22.59 35.02 26.96
C MET A 9 -21.36 34.18 26.60
N SER A 10 -21.07 33.24 27.50
CA SER A 10 -20.64 31.89 27.11
C SER A 10 -21.64 31.29 26.13
N VAL A 11 -21.23 31.12 24.87
CA VAL A 11 -21.85 30.16 23.95
C VAL A 11 -21.03 28.88 24.07
N ALA A 12 -21.49 27.98 24.95
CA ALA A 12 -21.08 26.59 24.92
C ALA A 12 -21.74 25.96 23.69
N THR A 13 -21.07 26.03 22.54
CA THR A 13 -21.47 25.28 21.35
C THR A 13 -21.18 23.81 21.63
N ALA A 14 -22.19 23.12 22.18
CA ALA A 14 -22.26 21.68 22.22
C ALA A 14 -22.41 21.16 20.78
N SER A 15 -21.30 21.09 20.05
CA SER A 15 -21.25 20.30 18.82
C SER A 15 -21.26 18.84 19.22
N ALA A 16 -22.41 18.21 18.97
CA ALA A 16 -22.66 16.80 19.17
C ALA A 16 -21.51 15.96 18.60
N VAL A 17 -20.81 15.27 19.51
CA VAL A 17 -19.92 14.18 19.16
C VAL A 17 -20.80 13.07 18.58
N LEU A 18 -20.95 13.05 17.26
CA LEU A 18 -21.43 11.86 16.56
C LEU A 18 -20.30 10.83 16.63
N MET A 19 -20.21 10.11 17.75
CA MET A 19 -19.48 8.85 17.80
C MET A 19 -20.26 7.84 16.96
N SER A 20 -19.99 7.83 15.65
CA SER A 20 -20.24 6.69 14.78
C SER A 20 -19.21 5.60 15.09
N SER A 21 -19.20 5.11 16.33
CA SER A 21 -18.47 3.93 16.78
C SER A 21 -19.37 2.71 16.57
N CYS A 22 -19.37 2.17 15.35
CA CYS A 22 -19.64 0.74 15.07
C CYS A 22 -19.55 0.50 13.55
N GLY A 23 -18.38 0.07 13.09
CA GLY A 23 -18.11 -0.32 11.70
C GLY A 23 -16.61 -0.51 11.53
N GLY A 24 -16.14 -1.74 11.67
CA GLY A 24 -14.75 -2.07 12.06
C GLY A 24 -13.67 -1.69 11.06
N GLY A 25 -12.55 -1.19 11.58
CA GLY A 25 -11.19 -1.19 10.99
C GLY A 25 -10.98 -0.49 9.64
N ARG A 26 -12.04 -0.23 8.87
CA ARG A 26 -12.02 0.21 7.49
C ARG A 26 -12.50 1.65 7.41
N SER A 27 -11.58 2.56 7.10
CA SER A 27 -11.86 3.99 6.96
C SER A 27 -10.82 4.63 6.05
N VAL A 28 -11.11 5.85 5.59
CA VAL A 28 -10.15 6.65 4.81
C VAL A 28 -8.89 6.90 5.62
N ASP A 29 -9.01 7.31 6.89
CA ASP A 29 -7.87 7.55 7.77
C ASP A 29 -7.01 6.28 7.98
N ALA A 30 -7.64 5.13 8.21
CA ALA A 30 -6.93 3.87 8.38
C ALA A 30 -6.22 3.47 7.09
N PHE A 31 -6.88 3.62 5.94
CA PHE A 31 -6.29 3.38 4.62
C PHE A 31 -5.07 4.28 4.37
N CYS A 32 -5.19 5.60 4.58
CA CYS A 32 -4.08 6.53 4.35
C CYS A 32 -2.89 6.29 5.30
N SER A 33 -3.16 5.96 6.57
CA SER A 33 -2.09 5.62 7.52
C SER A 33 -1.41 4.31 7.13
N THR A 34 -2.15 3.28 6.73
CA THR A 34 -1.56 2.03 6.23
C THR A 34 -0.76 2.24 4.95
N LEU A 35 -1.24 3.09 4.04
CA LEU A 35 -0.56 3.47 2.81
C LEU A 35 0.83 4.03 3.08
N GLU A 36 0.90 5.04 3.94
CA GLU A 36 2.15 5.71 4.31
C GLU A 36 3.10 4.75 5.03
N ASN A 37 2.63 4.04 6.07
CA ASN A 37 3.45 3.12 6.85
C ASN A 37 4.08 2.01 6.01
N GLU A 38 3.32 1.44 5.07
CA GLU A 38 3.86 0.37 4.21
C GLU A 38 4.80 0.91 3.13
N GLN A 39 4.54 2.10 2.57
CA GLN A 39 5.48 2.74 1.65
C GLN A 39 6.82 3.02 2.34
N GLU A 40 6.79 3.57 3.56
CA GLU A 40 8.00 3.77 4.37
C GLU A 40 8.72 2.45 4.65
N ARG A 41 8.00 1.41 5.07
CA ARG A 41 8.56 0.07 5.31
C ARG A 41 9.27 -0.48 4.07
N ILE A 42 8.65 -0.37 2.90
CA ILE A 42 9.22 -0.87 1.64
C ILE A 42 10.46 -0.07 1.26
N LEU A 43 10.42 1.26 1.38
CA LEU A 43 11.58 2.11 1.09
C LEU A 43 12.77 1.79 1.98
N GLU A 44 12.56 1.60 3.30
CA GLU A 44 13.61 1.22 4.24
C GLU A 44 14.24 -0.14 3.89
N GLN A 45 13.42 -1.11 3.48
CA GLN A 45 13.90 -2.41 3.04
C GLN A 45 14.69 -2.33 1.73
N LEU A 46 14.25 -1.51 0.77
CA LEU A 46 14.96 -1.30 -0.49
C LEU A 46 16.34 -0.66 -0.27
N GLU A 47 16.43 0.36 0.57
CA GLU A 47 17.71 1.00 0.92
C GLU A 47 18.68 -0.01 1.55
N THR A 48 18.18 -0.83 2.48
CA THR A 48 18.97 -1.90 3.13
C THR A 48 19.47 -2.93 2.12
N ASN A 49 18.58 -3.40 1.23
CA ASN A 49 18.91 -4.39 0.21
C ASN A 49 19.90 -3.85 -0.83
N GLN A 50 19.78 -2.58 -1.20
CA GLN A 50 20.69 -1.92 -2.14
C GLN A 50 22.10 -1.76 -1.55
N ALA A 51 22.21 -1.38 -0.27
CA ALA A 51 23.49 -1.30 0.42
C ALA A 51 24.21 -2.67 0.45
N ASN A 52 23.45 -3.74 0.71
CA ASN A 52 23.99 -5.11 0.70
C ASN A 52 24.45 -5.57 -0.70
N ALA A 53 23.69 -5.22 -1.75
CA ALA A 53 24.06 -5.57 -3.13
C ALA A 53 25.31 -4.82 -3.61
N GLN A 54 25.48 -3.57 -3.21
CA GLN A 54 26.68 -2.78 -3.50
C GLN A 54 27.92 -3.35 -2.81
N ASP A 55 27.79 -3.81 -1.56
CA ASP A 55 28.87 -4.46 -0.82
C ASP A 55 29.32 -5.78 -1.46
N LEU A 56 28.38 -6.62 -1.91
CA LEU A 56 28.70 -7.88 -2.61
C LEU A 56 29.38 -7.65 -3.97
N SER A 57 28.96 -6.61 -4.68
CA SER A 57 29.56 -6.20 -5.96
C SER A 57 30.98 -5.67 -5.76
N ALA A 58 31.20 -4.86 -4.72
CA ALA A 58 32.52 -4.34 -4.35
C ALA A 58 33.51 -5.45 -3.95
N GLN A 59 33.00 -6.59 -3.45
CA GLN A 59 33.79 -7.79 -3.13
C GLN A 59 34.08 -8.68 -4.35
N GLY A 60 33.71 -8.26 -5.56
CA GLY A 60 33.98 -8.98 -6.81
C GLY A 60 33.11 -10.23 -7.01
N ASN A 61 31.96 -10.30 -6.31
CA ASN A 61 31.08 -11.47 -6.31
C ASN A 61 29.86 -11.23 -7.20
N ASP A 62 30.10 -10.95 -8.49
CA ASP A 62 29.09 -10.53 -9.47
C ASP A 62 27.93 -11.53 -9.61
N LEU A 63 28.20 -12.82 -9.41
CA LEU A 63 27.16 -13.86 -9.40
C LEU A 63 26.26 -13.74 -8.17
N ALA A 64 26.83 -13.47 -6.99
CA ALA A 64 26.05 -13.22 -5.78
C ALA A 64 25.23 -11.94 -5.94
N ALA A 65 25.80 -10.87 -6.50
CA ALA A 65 25.08 -9.64 -6.80
C ALA A 65 23.92 -9.86 -7.80
N ALA A 66 24.10 -10.70 -8.81
CA ALA A 66 23.05 -11.09 -9.75
C ALA A 66 21.95 -11.94 -9.10
N PHE A 67 22.29 -12.86 -8.18
CA PHE A 67 21.30 -13.59 -7.39
C PHE A 67 20.56 -12.68 -6.41
N THR A 68 21.23 -11.69 -5.81
CA THR A 68 20.60 -10.68 -4.95
C THR A 68 19.63 -9.79 -5.74
N SER A 69 19.96 -9.41 -6.98
CA SER A 69 19.02 -8.64 -7.81
C SER A 69 17.79 -9.45 -8.19
N LEU A 70 17.96 -10.74 -8.52
CA LEU A 70 16.86 -11.65 -8.83
C LEU A 70 15.98 -11.93 -7.60
N ALA A 71 16.61 -12.17 -6.45
CA ALA A 71 15.93 -12.31 -5.17
C ALA A 71 15.22 -11.01 -4.79
N GLY A 72 15.80 -9.85 -5.12
CA GLY A 72 15.17 -8.54 -4.94
C GLY A 72 13.85 -8.40 -5.69
N VAL A 73 13.72 -9.01 -6.88
CA VAL A 73 12.44 -9.04 -7.61
C VAL A 73 11.39 -9.88 -6.87
N GLY A 74 11.78 -11.05 -6.34
CA GLY A 74 10.87 -11.90 -5.56
C GLY A 74 10.44 -11.28 -4.24
N VAL A 75 11.38 -10.63 -3.53
CA VAL A 75 11.11 -9.86 -2.31
C VAL A 75 10.18 -8.69 -2.62
N ALA A 76 10.43 -7.93 -3.70
CA ALA A 76 9.56 -6.84 -4.11
C ALA A 76 8.12 -7.30 -4.39
N LEU A 77 7.94 -8.44 -5.07
CA LEU A 77 6.58 -9.00 -5.28
C LEU A 77 5.92 -9.42 -3.96
N GLY A 78 6.68 -10.01 -3.02
CA GLY A 78 6.18 -10.37 -1.70
C GLY A 78 5.79 -9.15 -0.85
N ASP A 79 6.58 -8.08 -0.95
CA ASP A 79 6.30 -6.80 -0.29
C ASP A 79 5.07 -6.12 -0.89
N LEU A 80 4.91 -6.13 -2.22
CA LEU A 80 3.70 -5.61 -2.88
C LEU A 80 2.45 -6.43 -2.51
N ALA A 81 2.54 -7.76 -2.47
CA ALA A 81 1.43 -8.62 -2.05
C ALA A 81 1.02 -8.31 -0.59
N THR A 82 2.00 -8.15 0.30
CA THR A 82 1.75 -7.77 1.70
C THR A 82 1.15 -6.37 1.80
N TYR A 83 1.69 -5.41 1.04
CA TYR A 83 1.21 -4.04 0.99
C TYR A 83 -0.27 -3.93 0.58
N PHE A 84 -0.64 -4.53 -0.56
CA PHE A 84 -2.03 -4.47 -1.02
C PHE A 84 -2.97 -5.28 -0.11
N LYS A 85 -2.49 -6.32 0.55
CA LYS A 85 -3.24 -7.05 1.58
C LYS A 85 -3.47 -6.22 2.85
N SER A 86 -2.47 -5.47 3.30
CA SER A 86 -2.61 -4.52 4.41
C SER A 86 -3.65 -3.44 4.05
N LEU A 87 -3.55 -2.87 2.85
CA LEU A 87 -4.51 -1.88 2.35
C LEU A 87 -5.92 -2.45 2.24
N SER A 88 -6.09 -3.68 1.72
CA SER A 88 -7.41 -4.29 1.54
C SER A 88 -8.12 -4.53 2.87
N ALA A 89 -7.38 -4.79 3.96
CA ALA A 89 -7.92 -5.00 5.30
C ALA A 89 -8.57 -3.74 5.89
N VAL A 90 -8.10 -2.56 5.50
CA VAL A 90 -8.55 -1.25 6.01
C VAL A 90 -9.25 -0.38 4.96
N ALA A 91 -9.35 -0.87 3.72
CA ALA A 91 -9.96 -0.14 2.62
C ALA A 91 -11.43 0.20 2.93
N PRO A 92 -11.84 1.47 2.76
CA PRO A 92 -13.23 1.89 2.92
C PRO A 92 -14.10 1.25 1.83
N ALA A 93 -15.41 1.14 2.10
CA ALA A 93 -16.36 0.42 1.25
C ALA A 93 -16.40 0.89 -0.23
N GLU A 94 -16.04 2.14 -0.50
CA GLU A 94 -16.02 2.70 -1.87
C GLU A 94 -14.96 2.06 -2.77
N ILE A 95 -13.78 1.73 -2.22
CA ILE A 95 -12.67 1.13 -2.97
C ILE A 95 -12.36 -0.30 -2.53
N GLN A 96 -13.09 -0.84 -1.55
CA GLN A 96 -12.82 -2.16 -0.98
C GLN A 96 -12.65 -3.24 -2.05
N ASP A 97 -13.63 -3.37 -2.95
CA ASP A 97 -13.61 -4.40 -4.00
C ASP A 97 -12.40 -4.21 -4.94
N ASP A 98 -12.05 -2.96 -5.24
CA ASP A 98 -10.90 -2.66 -6.10
C ASP A 98 -9.57 -3.03 -5.44
N VAL A 99 -9.39 -2.69 -4.15
CA VAL A 99 -8.18 -3.05 -3.41
C VAL A 99 -8.09 -4.56 -3.20
N GLU A 100 -9.22 -5.23 -2.97
CA GLU A 100 -9.26 -6.70 -2.84
C GLU A 100 -8.86 -7.40 -4.14
N VAL A 101 -9.34 -6.93 -5.30
CA VAL A 101 -8.94 -7.46 -6.61
C VAL A 101 -7.44 -7.25 -6.85
N VAL A 102 -6.90 -6.08 -6.51
CA VAL A 102 -5.47 -5.80 -6.65
C VAL A 102 -4.66 -6.70 -5.73
N ALA A 103 -5.05 -6.83 -4.46
CA ALA A 103 -4.37 -7.69 -3.49
C ALA A 103 -4.36 -9.16 -3.93
N GLU A 104 -5.49 -9.67 -4.42
CA GLU A 104 -5.63 -11.05 -4.88
C GLU A 104 -4.75 -11.35 -6.10
N GLU A 105 -4.55 -10.37 -6.99
CA GLU A 105 -3.70 -10.54 -8.16
C GLU A 105 -2.21 -10.49 -7.79
N TYR A 106 -1.79 -9.64 -6.85
CA TYR A 106 -0.40 -9.65 -6.39
C TYR A 106 -0.06 -10.91 -5.60
N ASP A 107 -0.99 -11.45 -4.81
CA ASP A 107 -0.85 -12.74 -4.14
C ASP A 107 -0.70 -13.88 -5.16
N LYS A 108 -1.52 -13.89 -6.21
CA LYS A 108 -1.37 -14.85 -7.32
C LYS A 108 -0.05 -14.70 -8.07
N GLN A 109 0.39 -13.47 -8.33
CA GLN A 109 1.68 -13.24 -8.99
C GLN A 109 2.85 -13.74 -8.15
N LEU A 110 2.77 -13.65 -6.82
CA LEU A 110 3.77 -14.20 -5.91
C LEU A 110 3.79 -15.74 -5.97
N ASP A 111 2.62 -16.38 -5.95
CA ASP A 111 2.48 -17.84 -6.07
C ASP A 111 2.95 -18.35 -7.45
N ASP A 112 2.60 -17.64 -8.52
CA ASP A 112 3.03 -17.93 -9.88
C ASP A 112 4.54 -17.73 -10.04
N ALA A 113 5.13 -16.72 -9.40
CA ALA A 113 6.59 -16.51 -9.39
C ALA A 113 7.32 -17.68 -8.70
N GLY A 114 6.76 -18.22 -7.60
CA GLY A 114 7.26 -19.46 -6.99
C GLY A 114 7.16 -20.67 -7.93
N SER A 115 6.10 -20.73 -8.73
CA SER A 115 5.84 -21.80 -9.70
C SER A 115 6.62 -21.64 -11.01
N ALA A 116 7.08 -20.43 -11.34
CA ALA A 116 7.84 -20.12 -12.56
C ALA A 116 9.18 -20.86 -12.62
N ALA A 117 9.76 -21.21 -11.47
CA ALA A 117 10.92 -22.09 -11.39
C ALA A 117 10.67 -23.47 -12.05
N SER A 118 9.41 -23.92 -12.04
CA SER A 118 8.98 -25.19 -12.61
C SER A 118 8.34 -25.04 -14.00
N ASN A 119 7.82 -23.86 -14.36
CA ASN A 119 7.21 -23.60 -15.66
C ASN A 119 7.31 -22.11 -16.09
N PRO A 120 8.43 -21.69 -16.72
CA PRO A 120 8.67 -20.28 -17.04
C PRO A 120 7.77 -19.71 -18.14
N LEU A 121 7.35 -20.54 -19.11
CA LEU A 121 6.47 -20.07 -20.19
C LEU A 121 5.03 -19.87 -19.73
N GLY A 122 4.57 -20.67 -18.76
CA GLY A 122 3.26 -20.48 -18.13
C GLY A 122 3.16 -19.16 -17.37
N ALA A 123 4.21 -18.80 -16.63
CA ALA A 123 4.27 -17.58 -15.82
C ALA A 123 4.23 -16.28 -16.65
N ILE A 124 4.84 -16.28 -17.85
CA ILE A 124 4.79 -15.12 -18.75
C ILE A 124 3.36 -14.91 -19.29
N GLY A 125 2.67 -16.00 -19.64
CA GLY A 125 1.30 -15.96 -20.14
C GLY A 125 0.29 -15.51 -19.08
N SER A 126 0.43 -15.97 -17.84
CA SER A 126 -0.43 -15.53 -16.73
C SER A 126 -0.20 -14.06 -16.39
N GLY A 127 1.06 -13.62 -16.26
CA GLY A 127 1.40 -12.23 -15.92
C GLY A 127 0.80 -11.18 -16.86
N ILE A 128 0.70 -11.45 -18.16
CA ILE A 128 0.07 -10.53 -19.12
C ILE A 128 -1.44 -10.42 -18.86
N VAL A 129 -2.13 -11.54 -18.68
CA VAL A 129 -3.58 -11.56 -18.43
C VAL A 129 -3.92 -10.91 -17.09
N SER A 130 -3.10 -11.18 -16.08
CA SER A 130 -3.16 -10.59 -14.74
C SER A 130 -3.02 -9.06 -14.78
N GLY A 131 -2.03 -8.55 -15.52
CA GLY A 131 -1.81 -7.10 -15.66
C GLY A 131 -2.99 -6.36 -16.30
N PHE A 132 -3.71 -6.99 -17.24
CA PHE A 132 -4.93 -6.41 -17.82
C PHE A 132 -6.11 -6.38 -16.85
N LYS A 133 -6.22 -7.36 -15.95
CA LYS A 133 -7.33 -7.44 -14.98
C LYS A 133 -7.18 -6.43 -13.84
N THR A 134 -5.95 -6.14 -13.43
CA THR A 134 -5.67 -5.20 -12.33
C THR A 134 -5.54 -3.75 -12.76
N ALA A 135 -5.26 -3.46 -14.04
CA ALA A 135 -5.03 -2.08 -14.48
C ALA A 135 -6.18 -1.12 -14.13
N GLY A 136 -7.43 -1.54 -14.31
CA GLY A 136 -8.61 -0.71 -14.00
C GLY A 136 -8.81 -0.48 -12.49
N PRO A 137 -8.90 -1.55 -11.66
CA PRO A 137 -8.95 -1.43 -10.21
C PRO A 137 -7.79 -0.62 -9.63
N LEU A 138 -6.55 -0.90 -10.05
CA LEU A 138 -5.36 -0.21 -9.56
C LEU A 138 -5.42 1.31 -9.84
N GLN A 139 -5.90 1.72 -11.02
CA GLN A 139 -6.09 3.13 -11.34
C GLN A 139 -7.12 3.81 -10.43
N ARG A 140 -8.20 3.12 -10.06
CA ARG A 140 -9.21 3.66 -9.13
C ARG A 140 -8.65 3.78 -7.71
N VAL A 141 -7.89 2.78 -7.26
CA VAL A 141 -7.20 2.82 -5.97
C VAL A 141 -6.18 3.96 -5.92
N ASP A 142 -5.40 4.17 -7.01
CA ASP A 142 -4.49 5.32 -7.12
C ASP A 142 -5.21 6.66 -7.10
N SER A 143 -6.27 6.82 -7.89
CA SER A 143 -7.05 8.08 -7.88
C SER A 143 -7.59 8.37 -6.48
N PHE A 144 -8.15 7.35 -5.82
CA PHE A 144 -8.67 7.48 -4.47
C PHE A 144 -7.57 7.89 -3.47
N ALA A 145 -6.40 7.24 -3.51
CA ALA A 145 -5.28 7.56 -2.65
C ALA A 145 -4.81 9.01 -2.86
N ARG A 146 -4.73 9.48 -4.11
CA ARG A 146 -4.31 10.85 -4.42
C ARG A 146 -5.32 11.89 -3.97
N GLU A 147 -6.61 11.58 -4.09
CA GLU A 147 -7.69 12.46 -3.68
C GLU A 147 -7.85 12.56 -2.16
N ASN A 148 -7.63 11.45 -1.43
CA ASN A 148 -7.94 11.36 0.00
C ASN A 148 -6.71 11.39 0.91
N CYS A 149 -5.58 10.84 0.45
CA CYS A 149 -4.34 10.75 1.21
C CYS A 149 -3.27 11.75 0.74
N GLY A 150 -3.49 12.42 -0.40
CA GLY A 150 -2.53 13.37 -0.97
C GLY A 150 -1.33 12.72 -1.68
N GLN A 151 -1.31 11.40 -1.80
CA GLN A 151 -0.24 10.63 -2.44
C GLN A 151 -0.80 9.42 -3.20
N GLY A 152 -0.05 8.98 -4.22
CA GLY A 152 -0.41 7.80 -5.01
C GLY A 152 0.04 6.50 -4.37
N ILE A 153 -0.34 5.41 -5.02
CA ILE A 153 0.10 4.06 -4.69
C ILE A 153 1.52 3.84 -5.21
#